data_AF-A0A523QCI6-F1
#
_entry.id   AF-A0A523QCI6-F1
#
_cell.length_a   1.000
_cell.length_b   1.000
_cell.length_c   1.000
_cell.angle_alpha   90.00
_cell.angle_beta   90.00
_cell.angle_gamma   90.00
#
_symmetry.space_group_name_H-M   'P 1'
#
loop_
_entity.id
_entity.type
_entity.pdbx_description
1 polymer ?
#
loop_
_entity_poly.entity_id
_entity_poly.type
_entity_poly.pdbx_seq_one_letter_code
_entity_poly.pdbx_strand_id
1 'polypeptide(L)' 'MAAVPNGLKCLCFGMGPKCLAIVAWVIEILALASLVLGIVSGFRNNAVGLWSTEWFLIAIALFIWGLWLWIAAYAAARE' A
#
# COMPACT_ATOMS: atom_id res chain seq x y z
N MET A 1 -20.16 -12.00 15.00
CA MET A 1 -18.74 -11.56 14.95
C MET A 1 -18.48 -10.86 16.27
N ALA A 2 -17.59 -11.41 17.10
CA ALA A 2 -17.37 -10.89 18.45
C ALA A 2 -16.76 -9.49 18.33
N ALA A 3 -17.44 -8.48 18.87
CA ALA A 3 -16.95 -7.11 18.87
C ALA A 3 -15.58 -7.05 19.54
N VAL A 4 -14.54 -6.70 18.78
CA VAL A 4 -13.18 -6.57 19.33
C VAL A 4 -13.21 -5.44 20.37
N PRO A 5 -12.80 -5.70 21.63
CA PRO A 5 -12.83 -4.68 22.68
C PRO A 5 -12.05 -3.44 22.24
N ASN A 6 -12.57 -2.24 22.48
CA ASN A 6 -11.98 -0.98 22.01
C ASN A 6 -10.50 -0.79 22.42
N GLY A 7 -10.05 -1.41 23.54
CA GLY A 7 -8.64 -1.41 23.96
C GLY A 7 -7.72 -2.32 23.12
N LEU A 8 -8.26 -3.37 22.50
CA LEU A 8 -7.54 -4.30 21.61
C LEU A 8 -7.50 -3.80 20.15
N LYS A 9 -8.39 -2.87 19.76
CA LYS A 9 -8.33 -2.23 18.44
C LYS A 9 -7.02 -1.49 18.19
N CYS A 10 -6.41 -0.91 19.23
CA CYS A 10 -5.10 -0.26 19.13
C CYS A 10 -3.96 -1.28 18.92
N LEU A 11 -4.11 -2.51 19.42
CA LEU A 11 -3.16 -3.61 19.21
C LEU A 11 -3.31 -4.26 17.83
N CYS A 12 -4.54 -4.41 17.34
CA CYS A 12 -4.80 -4.99 16.02
C CYS A 12 -4.65 -3.99 14.85
N PHE A 13 -4.90 -2.70 15.09
CA PHE A 13 -4.91 -1.65 14.07
C PHE A 13 -4.01 -0.45 14.38
N GLY A 14 -3.12 -0.56 15.36
CA GLY A 14 -2.12 0.46 15.69
C GLY A 14 -2.72 1.82 16.06
N MET A 15 -2.20 2.89 15.44
CA MET A 15 -2.67 4.29 15.59
C MET A 15 -4.12 4.56 15.13
N GLY A 16 -4.88 3.50 14.79
CA GLY A 16 -6.30 3.56 14.47
C GLY A 16 -6.60 3.53 12.97
N PRO A 17 -7.88 3.36 12.60
CA PRO A 17 -8.32 3.14 11.22
C PRO A 17 -7.95 4.29 10.27
N LYS A 18 -7.94 5.53 10.79
CA LYS A 18 -7.55 6.72 10.01
C LYS A 18 -6.07 6.68 9.60
N CYS A 19 -5.18 6.23 10.49
CA CYS A 19 -3.75 6.16 10.19
C CYS A 19 -3.47 5.09 9.14
N LEU A 20 -4.08 3.91 9.28
CA LEU A 20 -4.04 2.85 8.28
C LEU A 20 -4.53 3.29 6.90
N ALA A 21 -5.64 4.04 6.85
CA ALA A 21 -6.16 4.57 5.59
C ALA A 21 -5.20 5.59 4.94
N ILE A 22 -4.56 6.46 5.72
CA ILE A 22 -3.55 7.41 5.22
C ILE A 22 -2.33 6.65 4.69
N VAL A 23 -1.83 5.66 5.44
CA VAL A 23 -0.68 4.85 5.03
C VAL A 23 -0.99 4.06 3.75
N ALA A 24 -2.20 3.48 3.63
CA ALA A 24 -2.66 2.84 2.41
C ALA A 24 -2.63 3.83 1.23
N TRP A 25 -3.14 5.05 1.41
CA TRP A 25 -3.16 6.06 0.36
C TRP A 25 -1.75 6.49 -0.09
N VAL A 26 -0.81 6.64 0.84
CA VAL A 26 0.59 6.93 0.53
C VAL A 26 1.25 5.79 -0.24
N ILE A 27 0.99 4.54 0.16
CA ILE A 27 1.52 3.34 -0.50
C ILE A 27 0.98 3.22 -1.92
N GLU A 28 -0.30 3.49 -2.14
CA GLU A 28 -0.92 3.51 -3.47
C GLU A 28 -0.29 4.56 -4.39
N ILE A 29 -0.01 5.76 -3.88
CA ILE A 29 0.71 6.79 -4.63
C ILE A 29 2.13 6.32 -4.99
N LEU A 30 2.80 5.65 -4.07
CA LEU A 30 4.14 5.09 -4.31
C LEU A 30 4.11 3.94 -5.33
N ALA A 31 3.05 3.13 -5.33
CA ALA A 31 2.80 2.10 -6.33
C ALA A 31 2.63 2.71 -7.73
N LEU A 32 1.85 3.79 -7.84
CA LEU A 32 1.69 4.53 -9.09
C LEU A 32 3.01 5.16 -9.55
N ALA A 33 3.79 5.75 -8.64
CA ALA A 33 5.08 6.33 -8.97
C ALA A 33 6.07 5.27 -9.48
N SER A 34 6.14 4.10 -8.83
CA SER A 34 6.98 2.98 -9.29
C SER A 34 6.54 2.42 -10.63
N LEU A 35 5.23 2.38 -10.92
CA LEU A 35 4.71 2.02 -12.24
C LEU A 35 5.18 3.01 -13.33
N VAL A 36 5.11 4.32 -13.06
CA VAL A 36 5.63 5.36 -13.98
C VAL A 36 7.13 5.20 -14.20
N LEU A 37 7.90 4.94 -13.14
CA LEU A 37 9.35 4.70 -13.26
C LEU A 37 9.66 3.44 -14.09
N GLY A 38 8.85 2.39 -13.98
CA GLY A 38 8.97 1.20 -14.82
C GLY A 38 8.75 1.50 -16.30
N ILE A 39 7.73 2.31 -16.62
CA ILE A 39 7.46 2.75 -18.00
C ILE A 39 8.63 3.58 -18.53
N VAL A 40 9.08 4.58 -17.77
CA VAL A 40 10.19 5.47 -18.17
C VAL A 40 11.50 4.69 -18.31
N SER A 41 11.75 3.71 -17.43
CA SER A 41 12.92 2.83 -17.50
C SER A 41 12.94 2.02 -18.79
N GLY A 42 11.78 1.50 -19.23
CA GLY A 42 11.65 0.79 -20.50
C GLY A 42 11.97 1.65 -21.72
N PHE A 43 11.60 2.93 -21.71
CA PHE A 43 11.91 3.87 -22.80
C PHE A 43 13.35 4.38 -22.78
N ARG A 44 14.02 4.37 -21.63
CA ARG A 44 15.38 4.93 -21.46
C ARG A 44 16.48 3.88 -21.31
N ASN A 45 16.27 2.64 -21.77
CA ASN A 45 17.25 1.56 -21.65
C ASN A 45 17.82 1.43 -20.22
N ASN A 46 16.95 1.45 -19.20
CA ASN A 46 17.31 1.30 -17.79
C ASN A 46 18.14 2.44 -17.17
N ALA A 47 18.08 3.66 -17.71
CA ALA A 47 18.72 4.83 -17.11
C ALA A 47 18.29 5.13 -15.65
N VAL A 48 17.21 4.51 -15.18
CA VAL A 48 16.61 4.70 -13.86
C VAL A 48 17.14 3.67 -12.83
N GLY A 49 18.21 2.94 -13.16
CA GLY A 49 18.92 2.03 -12.27
C GLY A 49 18.36 0.61 -12.25
N LEU A 50 17.05 0.43 -12.06
CA LEU A 50 16.37 -0.87 -12.17
C LEU A 50 15.73 -1.08 -13.55
N TRP A 51 15.66 -2.33 -13.98
CA TRP A 51 14.93 -2.77 -15.15
C TRP A 51 13.44 -2.47 -15.04
N SER A 52 12.79 -2.23 -16.17
CA SER A 52 11.34 -1.97 -16.25
C SER A 52 10.52 -3.04 -15.51
N THR A 53 10.89 -4.31 -15.64
CA THR A 53 10.25 -5.45 -14.97
C THR A 53 10.33 -5.38 -13.45
N GLU A 54 11.45 -4.91 -12.90
CA GLU A 54 11.69 -4.84 -11.46
C GLU A 54 10.85 -3.72 -10.84
N TRP A 55 10.80 -2.56 -11.50
CA TRP A 55 9.88 -1.47 -11.13
C TRP A 55 8.41 -1.89 -11.18
N PHE A 56 8.04 -2.70 -12.18
CA PHE A 56 6.69 -3.23 -12.30
C PHE A 56 6.33 -4.21 -11.18
N LEU A 57 7.26 -5.09 -10.78
CA LEU A 57 7.08 -5.98 -9.65
C LEU A 57 6.93 -5.22 -8.32
N ILE A 58 7.73 -4.17 -8.12
CA ILE A 58 7.62 -3.29 -6.95
C ILE A 58 6.26 -2.59 -6.92
N ALA A 59 5.78 -2.10 -8.07
CA ALA A 59 4.47 -1.48 -8.18
C ALA A 59 3.35 -2.47 -7.79
N ILE A 60 3.38 -3.70 -8.30
CA ILE A 60 2.40 -4.74 -7.94
C ILE A 60 2.45 -5.05 -6.44
N ALA A 61 3.64 -5.23 -5.87
CA ALA A 61 3.80 -5.55 -4.46
C ALA A 61 3.25 -4.43 -3.56
N LEU A 62 3.53 -3.17 -3.90
CA LEU A 62 2.98 -2.01 -3.20
C LEU A 62 1.47 -1.92 -3.34
N PHE A 63 0.91 -2.20 -4.52
CA PHE A 63 -0.54 -2.17 -4.77
C PHE A 63 -1.28 -3.24 -3.96
N ILE A 64 -0.75 -4.47 -3.90
CA ILE A 64 -1.33 -5.54 -3.09
C ILE A 64 -1.28 -5.17 -1.60
N TRP A 65 -0.18 -4.57 -1.14
CA TRP A 65 -0.04 -4.13 0.24
C TRP A 65 -0.98 -2.95 0.56
N GLY A 66 -1.11 -1.97 -0.34
CA GLY A 66 -2.03 -0.85 -0.23
C GLY A 66 -3.48 -1.32 -0.08
N LEU A 67 -3.92 -2.23 -0.96
CA LEU A 67 -5.23 -2.89 -0.89
C LEU A 67 -5.46 -3.62 0.43
N TRP A 68 -4.47 -4.36 0.92
CA TRP A 68 -4.59 -5.07 2.19
C TRP A 68 -4.78 -4.11 3.36
N LEU A 69 -3.98 -3.04 3.42
CA LEU A 69 -4.09 -2.01 4.46
C LEU A 69 -5.43 -1.27 4.38
N TRP A 70 -5.95 -1.06 3.18
CA TRP A 70 -7.27 -0.47 2.97
C TRP A 70 -8.39 -1.37 3.49
N ILE A 71 -8.35 -2.68 3.19
CA ILE A 71 -9.30 -3.66 3.72
C ILE A 71 -9.22 -3.75 5.24
N ALA A 72 -8.01 -3.75 5.81
CA ALA A 72 -7.81 -3.73 7.25
C ALA A 72 -8.38 -2.45 7.89
N ALA A 73 -8.16 -1.30 7.28
CA ALA A 73 -8.75 -0.02 7.72
C ALA A 73 -10.28 -0.05 7.66
N TYR A 74 -10.85 -0.63 6.60
CA TYR A 74 -12.30 -0.74 6.41
C TYR A 74 -12.94 -1.66 7.46
N ALA A 75 -12.33 -2.81 7.72
CA ALA A 75 -12.76 -3.72 8.78
C ALA A 75 -12.69 -3.04 10.15
N ALA A 76 -11.59 -2.34 10.45
CA ALA A 76 -11.42 -1.58 11.68
C ALA A 76 -12.44 -0.44 11.87
N ALA A 77 -12.93 0.15 10.77
CA ALA A 77 -13.92 1.22 10.81
C ALA A 77 -15.36 0.73 10.98
N ARG A 78 -15.63 -0.55 10.66
CA ARG A 78 -16.96 -1.18 10.81
C ARG A 78 -17.23 -1.71 12.22
N GLU A 79 -16.18 -1.94 13.00
CA GLU A 79 -16.26 -2.41 14.40
C GLU A 79 -16.23 -1.27 15.40
#